data_AF-A0A7X9B539-F1
#
_entry.id   AF-A0A7X9B539-F1
#
_cell.length_a   1.000
_cell.length_b   1.000
_cell.length_c   1.000
_cell.angle_alpha   90.00
_cell.angle_beta   90.00
_cell.angle_gamma   90.00
#
_symmetry.space_group_name_H-M   'P 1'
#
loop_
_entity.id
_entity.type
_entity.pdbx_description
1 polymer ?
#
loop_
_entity_poly.entity_id
_entity_poly.type
_entity_poly.pdbx_seq_one_letter_code
_entity_poly.pdbx_strand_id
1 'polypeptide(L)' 'MFLGNLGYMGSANLTGAGMGAKSTRRRNFENGIISDEPAILAPLAEQFDRVWRGAHCGDCGRREYCPDCPLDDV' A
#
# COMPACT_ATOMS: atom_id res chain seq x y z
N MET A 1 -4.93 0.57 3.36
CA MET A 1 -4.95 1.37 4.61
C MET A 1 -5.78 0.62 5.63
N PHE A 2 -5.32 0.54 6.88
CA PHE A 2 -6.06 -0.13 7.95
C PHE A 2 -6.40 0.88 9.06
N LEU A 3 -7.62 0.78 9.60
CA LEU A 3 -8.12 1.54 10.73
C LEU A 3 -8.81 0.57 11.69
N GLY A 4 -8.07 0.02 12.65
CA GLY A 4 -8.57 -1.06 13.50
C GLY A 4 -8.89 -2.32 12.68
N ASN A 5 -10.14 -2.75 12.73
CA ASN A 5 -10.68 -3.88 11.95
C ASN A 5 -11.25 -3.47 10.58
N LEU A 6 -11.04 -2.23 10.14
CA LEU A 6 -11.50 -1.76 8.83
C LEU A 6 -10.33 -1.62 7.86
N GLY A 7 -10.47 -2.16 6.66
CA GLY A 7 -9.51 -2.06 5.58
C GLY A 7 -10.07 -1.28 4.41
N TYR A 8 -9.26 -0.38 3.86
CA TYR A 8 -9.50 0.29 2.58
C TYR A 8 -8.42 -0.11 1.56
N MET A 9 -8.87 -0.49 0.37
CA MET A 9 -8.02 -0.70 -0.81
C MET A 9 -8.66 -0.05 -2.03
N GLY A 10 -7.89 0.60 -2.89
CA GLY A 10 -8.43 1.30 -4.04
C GLY A 10 -7.36 1.93 -4.91
N SER A 11 -7.79 2.57 -6.00
CA SER A 11 -6.93 3.29 -6.94
C SER A 11 -6.53 4.69 -6.46
N ALA A 12 -7.22 5.20 -5.44
CA ALA A 12 -6.97 6.53 -4.89
C ALA A 12 -5.54 6.64 -4.31
N ASN A 13 -4.66 7.26 -5.09
CA ASN A 13 -3.35 7.66 -4.60
C ASN A 13 -3.50 8.81 -3.59
N LEU A 14 -2.75 8.77 -2.49
CA LEU A 14 -2.67 9.84 -1.48
C LEU A 14 -1.87 11.06 -2.00
N THR A 15 -2.31 11.62 -3.12
CA THR A 15 -1.75 12.83 -3.73
C THR A 15 -2.84 13.90 -3.80
N GLY A 16 -2.46 15.18 -3.86
CA GLY A 16 -3.44 16.26 -4.07
C GLY A 16 -4.33 16.03 -5.30
N ALA A 17 -3.83 15.37 -6.34
CA ALA A 17 -4.62 15.01 -7.51
C ALA A 17 -5.64 13.88 -7.26
N GLY A 18 -5.29 12.88 -6.45
CA GLY A 18 -6.17 11.75 -6.08
C GLY A 18 -7.17 12.09 -4.96
N MET A 19 -6.84 13.04 -4.08
CA MET A 19 -7.75 13.57 -3.05
C MET A 19 -8.67 14.70 -3.55
N GLY A 20 -8.67 14.97 -4.86
CA GLY A 20 -9.63 15.90 -5.49
C GLY A 20 -9.21 17.36 -5.61
N ALA A 21 -7.94 17.72 -5.36
CA ALA A 21 -7.43 19.08 -5.48
C ALA A 21 -7.10 19.53 -6.94
N LYS A 22 -7.45 18.73 -7.95
CA LYS A 22 -7.34 19.17 -9.35
C LYS A 22 -8.57 19.97 -9.81
N SER A 23 -8.28 20.98 -10.64
CA SER A 23 -9.18 21.77 -11.50
C SER A 23 -10.48 21.05 -11.88
N THR A 24 -11.59 21.80 -11.93
CA THR A 24 -12.94 21.35 -12.32
C THR A 24 -13.01 20.53 -13.61
N ARG A 25 -11.97 20.58 -14.46
CA ARG A 25 -11.89 19.89 -15.76
C ARG A 25 -10.97 18.66 -15.80
N ARG A 26 -10.20 18.35 -14.76
CA ARG A 26 -9.29 17.18 -14.75
C ARG A 26 -9.35 16.42 -13.43
N ARG A 27 -10.42 15.65 -13.22
CA ARG A 27 -10.48 14.70 -12.09
C ARG A 27 -9.95 13.34 -12.51
N ASN A 28 -9.25 12.68 -11.60
CA ASN A 28 -9.09 11.24 -11.68
C ASN A 28 -10.41 10.61 -11.21
N PHE A 29 -10.85 9.58 -11.90
CA PHE A 29 -11.91 8.70 -11.39
C PHE A 29 -11.23 7.68 -10.47
N GLU A 30 -11.57 7.73 -9.19
CA GLU A 30 -11.00 6.83 -8.18
C GLU A 30 -12.09 5.84 -7.74
N ASN A 31 -11.70 4.59 -7.56
CA ASN A 31 -12.55 3.52 -7.05
C ASN A 31 -11.85 2.77 -5.92
N GLY A 32 -12.61 2.24 -4.98
CA GLY A 32 -12.05 1.47 -3.89
C GLY A 32 -13.10 0.66 -3.15
N ILE A 33 -12.61 -0.28 -2.37
CA ILE A 33 -13.37 -1.20 -1.52
C ILE A 33 -12.99 -0.88 -0.08
N ILE A 34 -14.01 -0.62 0.74
CA ILE A 34 -13.92 -0.56 2.19
C ILE A 34 -14.56 -1.85 2.70
N SER A 35 -13.87 -2.59 3.54
CA SER A 35 -14.38 -3.84 4.12
C SER A 35 -13.79 -4.06 5.50
N ASP A 36 -14.57 -4.65 6.39
CA ASP A 36 -14.17 -5.19 7.69
C ASP A 36 -14.12 -6.74 7.68
N GLU A 37 -14.30 -7.37 6.52
CA GLU A 37 -14.41 -8.81 6.45
C GLU A 37 -13.06 -9.52 6.52
N PRO A 38 -12.87 -10.48 7.45
CA PRO A 38 -11.59 -11.16 7.63
C PRO A 38 -11.03 -11.79 6.36
N ALA A 39 -11.91 -12.31 5.48
CA ALA A 39 -11.53 -12.92 4.21
C ALA A 39 -10.89 -11.92 3.23
N ILE A 40 -11.18 -10.63 3.37
CA ILE A 40 -10.58 -9.54 2.58
C ILE A 40 -9.37 -8.95 3.32
N LEU A 41 -9.50 -8.77 4.65
CA LEU A 41 -8.47 -8.14 5.46
C LEU A 41 -7.20 -8.97 5.59
N ALA A 42 -7.29 -10.28 5.81
CA ALA A 42 -6.12 -11.12 6.03
C ALA A 42 -5.18 -11.15 4.80
N PRO A 43 -5.68 -11.38 3.56
CA PRO A 43 -4.83 -11.28 2.37
C PRO A 43 -4.28 -9.88 2.13
N LEU A 44 -5.06 -8.84 2.44
CA LEU A 44 -4.61 -7.45 2.31
C LEU A 44 -3.46 -7.19 3.28
N ALA A 45 -3.57 -7.60 4.55
CA ALA A 45 -2.55 -7.40 5.56
C ALA A 45 -1.26 -8.15 5.20
N GLU A 46 -1.37 -9.41 4.77
CA GLU A 46 -0.24 -10.24 4.31
C GLU A 46 0.46 -9.62 3.09
N GLN A 47 -0.27 -8.95 2.18
CA GLN A 47 0.34 -8.23 1.07
C GLN A 47 1.25 -7.10 1.56
N PHE A 48 0.80 -6.32 2.54
CA PHE A 48 1.62 -5.25 3.12
C PHE A 48 2.78 -5.81 3.95
N ASP A 49 2.54 -6.85 4.76
CA ASP A 49 3.56 -7.48 5.61
C ASP A 49 4.73 -7.99 4.78
N ARG A 50 4.48 -8.69 3.67
CA ARG A 50 5.52 -9.20 2.76
C ARG A 50 6.50 -8.13 2.27
N VAL A 51 6.02 -6.92 2.01
CA VAL A 51 6.87 -5.80 1.63
C VAL A 51 7.71 -5.34 2.83
N TRP A 52 7.09 -5.20 3.99
CA TRP A 52 7.72 -4.66 5.20
C TRP A 52 8.80 -5.58 5.78
N ARG A 53 8.56 -6.89 5.81
CA ARG A 53 9.54 -7.90 6.23
C ARG A 53 10.61 -8.20 5.19
N GLY A 54 10.59 -7.50 4.04
CA GLY A 54 11.56 -7.68 2.98
C GLY A 54 11.49 -9.03 2.27
N ALA A 55 10.31 -9.66 2.17
CA ALA A 55 10.15 -10.95 1.47
C ALA A 55 10.57 -10.89 -0.01
N HIS A 56 10.59 -9.70 -0.59
CA HIS A 56 11.02 -9.43 -1.97
C HIS A 56 12.42 -8.80 -2.06
N CYS A 57 13.08 -8.52 -0.94
CA CYS A 57 14.36 -7.79 -0.92
C CYS A 57 15.54 -8.61 -1.45
N GLY A 58 15.52 -9.95 -1.33
CA GLY A 58 16.64 -10.81 -1.72
C GLY A 58 17.05 -10.64 -3.19
N ASP A 59 16.06 -10.64 -4.09
CA ASP A 59 16.28 -10.51 -5.54
C ASP A 59 15.97 -9.09 -6.06
N CYS A 60 15.75 -8.10 -5.18
CA CYS A 60 15.28 -6.77 -5.61
C CYS A 60 16.34 -5.94 -6.35
N GLY A 61 17.63 -6.25 -6.16
CA GLY A 61 18.76 -5.60 -6.83
C GLY A 61 18.99 -4.12 -6.45
N ARG A 62 18.27 -3.58 -5.46
CA ARG A 62 18.32 -2.14 -5.09
C ARG A 62 18.99 -1.86 -3.74
N ARG A 63 19.89 -2.73 -3.30
CA ARG A 63 20.54 -2.63 -1.99
C ARG A 63 21.28 -1.31 -1.77
N GLU A 64 21.85 -0.72 -2.82
CA GLU A 64 22.51 0.60 -2.75
C GLU A 64 21.58 1.75 -2.33
N TYR A 65 20.26 1.58 -2.49
CA TYR A 65 19.23 2.58 -2.13
C TYR A 65 18.47 2.21 -0.85
N CYS A 66 18.75 1.05 -0.24
CA CYS A 66 18.08 0.54 0.94
C CYS A 66 19.05 0.60 2.14
N PRO A 67 19.11 1.73 2.87
CA PRO A 67 20.02 1.90 4.00
C PRO A 67 19.71 0.93 5.16
N ASP A 68 18.43 0.55 5.33
CA ASP A 68 17.95 -0.34 6.39
C ASP A 68 17.21 -1.53 5.74
N CYS A 69 17.93 -2.41 5.05
CA CYS A 69 17.30 -3.57 4.44
C CYS A 69 16.83 -4.55 5.54
N PRO A 70 15.55 -4.98 5.56
CA PRO A 70 15.05 -5.92 6.57
C PRO A 70 15.78 -7.28 6.60
N LEU A 71 16.58 -7.58 5.58
CA LEU A 71 17.39 -8.80 5.49
C LEU A 71 18.79 -8.65 6.09
N ASP A 72 19.19 -7.47 6.56
CA ASP A 72 20.52 -7.24 7.14
C ASP A 72 20.62 -7.69 8.61
N ASP A 73 19.47 -7.94 9.27
CA ASP A 73 19.36 -8.35 10.67
C ASP A 73 19.10 -9.87 10.87
N VAL A 74 19.20 -10.68 9.80
CA VAL A 74 19.01 -12.16 9.82
C VAL A 74 20.28 -12.95 9.58
#